data_AF-A0A7J4E6M4-F1
#
_entry.id   AF-A0A7J4E6M4-F1
#
_cell.length_a   1.000
_cell.length_b   1.000
_cell.length_c   1.000
_cell.angle_alpha   90.00
_cell.angle_beta   90.00
_cell.angle_gamma   90.00
#
_symmetry.space_group_name_H-M   'P 1'
#
loop_
_entity.id
_entity.type
_entity.pdbx_description
1 polymer ?
#
loop_
_entity_poly.entity_id
_entity_poly.type
_entity_poly.pdbx_seq_one_letter_code
_entity_poly.pdbx_strand_id
1 'polypeptide(L)'
;MKLSKVSKKGLTSARAKIEEGNLLAWEFNEKTGVITVKPIKSPYRFLKGRLNDPSLTYEKVEGAGDKLLLEALEGDGNDRA
;
A
#
# COMPACT_ATOMS: atom_id res chain seq x y z
N MET A 1 -27.72 23.76 1.37
CA MET A 1 -27.85 22.32 1.12
C MET A 1 -27.77 22.06 -0.37
N LYS A 2 -26.90 21.16 -0.85
CA LYS A 2 -26.85 20.75 -2.28
C LYS A 2 -27.54 19.41 -2.43
N LEU A 3 -28.37 19.28 -3.46
CA LEU A 3 -29.09 18.05 -3.79
C LEU A 3 -28.39 17.36 -4.97
N SER A 4 -28.28 16.04 -4.90
CA SER A 4 -27.81 15.20 -6.00
C SER A 4 -28.82 14.08 -6.25
N LYS A 5 -29.05 13.78 -7.53
CA LYS A 5 -30.01 12.76 -7.95
C LYS A 5 -29.32 11.40 -7.93
N VAL A 6 -29.98 10.42 -7.34
CA VAL A 6 -29.53 9.02 -7.39
C VAL A 6 -29.83 8.46 -8.78
N SER A 7 -28.82 7.84 -9.39
CA SER A 7 -28.96 7.14 -10.67
C SER A 7 -29.79 5.87 -10.53
N LYS A 8 -30.25 5.30 -11.66
CA LYS A 8 -30.95 4.00 -11.66
C LYS A 8 -30.13 2.86 -11.03
N LYS A 9 -28.80 3.00 -10.98
CA LYS A 9 -27.87 2.02 -10.40
C LYS A 9 -27.64 2.23 -8.89
N GLY A 10 -28.36 3.16 -8.25
CA GLY A 10 -28.18 3.46 -6.82
C GLY A 10 -26.96 4.32 -6.49
N LEU A 11 -26.29 4.90 -7.49
CA LEU A 11 -25.09 5.73 -7.32
C LEU A 11 -25.42 7.22 -7.34
N THR A 12 -24.67 8.02 -6.57
CA THR A 12 -24.71 9.49 -6.59
C THR A 12 -23.29 10.05 -6.65
N SER A 13 -23.17 11.31 -7.07
CA SER A 13 -21.88 12.00 -7.17
C SER A 13 -21.87 13.24 -6.29
N ALA A 14 -20.74 13.49 -5.64
CA ALA A 14 -20.49 14.68 -4.85
C ALA A 14 -19.16 15.31 -5.28
N ARG A 15 -19.08 16.65 -5.27
CA ARG A 15 -17.81 17.34 -5.43
C ARG A 15 -17.10 17.39 -4.09
N ALA A 16 -16.02 16.64 -3.96
CA ALA A 16 -15.17 16.62 -2.79
C ALA A 16 -13.70 16.53 -3.23
N LYS A 17 -12.78 16.97 -2.35
CA LYS A 17 -11.33 16.81 -2.57
C LYS A 17 -10.94 15.37 -2.25
N ILE A 18 -11.29 14.44 -3.14
CA ILE A 18 -11.00 13.01 -3.05
C ILE A 18 -10.18 12.66 -4.28
N GLU A 19 -9.09 11.93 -4.07
CA GLU A 19 -8.20 11.50 -5.15
C GLU A 19 -8.34 9.99 -5.38
N GLU A 20 -8.00 9.55 -6.60
CA GLU A 20 -7.93 8.13 -6.92
C GLU A 20 -6.98 7.40 -5.95
N GLY A 21 -7.40 6.22 -5.48
CA GLY A 21 -6.68 5.42 -4.51
C GLY A 21 -6.90 5.82 -3.04
N ASN A 22 -7.65 6.89 -2.74
CA ASN A 22 -8.11 7.16 -1.38
C ASN A 22 -9.13 6.10 -0.94
N LEU A 23 -9.06 5.67 0.31
CA LEU A 23 -10.11 4.85 0.90
C LEU A 23 -11.21 5.75 1.44
N LEU A 24 -12.46 5.30 1.42
CA LEU A 24 -13.58 6.01 2.01
C LEU A 24 -14.07 5.27 3.25
N ALA A 25 -14.07 5.95 4.39
CA ALA A 25 -14.73 5.46 5.59
C ALA A 25 -16.18 5.93 5.61
N TRP A 26 -17.09 4.99 5.83
CA TRP A 26 -18.53 5.21 5.88
C TRP A 26 -19.02 4.93 7.29
N GLU A 27 -19.77 5.87 7.85
CA GLU A 27 -20.41 5.73 9.15
C GLU A 27 -21.88 6.07 8.98
N PHE A 28 -22.76 5.13 9.35
CA PHE A 28 -24.20 5.33 9.34
C PHE A 28 -24.69 5.60 10.76
N ASN A 29 -25.28 6.79 10.97
CA ASN A 29 -25.95 7.10 12.21
C ASN A 29 -27.43 6.75 12.10
N GLU A 30 -27.84 5.63 12.70
CA GLU A 30 -29.22 5.15 12.64
C GLU A 30 -30.23 6.11 13.29
N LYS A 31 -29.82 6.87 14.32
CA LYS A 31 -30.71 7.80 15.03
C LYS A 31 -31.07 9.01 14.16
N THR A 32 -30.12 9.50 13.37
CA THR A 32 -30.31 10.69 12.54
C THR A 32 -30.54 10.35 11.07
N GLY A 33 -30.34 9.10 10.65
CA GLY A 33 -30.41 8.68 9.24
C GLY A 33 -29.31 9.30 8.37
N VAL A 34 -28.21 9.78 8.98
CA VAL A 34 -27.15 10.49 8.27
C VAL A 34 -25.98 9.55 8.01
N ILE A 35 -25.51 9.54 6.75
CA ILE A 35 -24.27 8.88 6.36
C ILE A 35 -23.15 9.92 6.36
N THR A 36 -22.10 9.66 7.14
CA THR A 36 -20.86 10.44 7.10
C THR A 36 -19.82 9.69 6.27
N VAL A 37 -19.26 10.36 5.26
CA VAL A 37 -18.23 9.81 4.39
C VAL A 37 -16.94 10.62 4.56
N LYS A 38 -15.85 9.96 4.97
CA LYS A 38 -14.54 10.59 5.20
C LYS A 38 -13.48 9.96 4.28
N PRO A 39 -12.75 10.76 3.48
CA PRO A 39 -11.62 10.24 2.74
C PRO A 39 -10.45 9.96 3.68
N ILE A 40 -9.93 8.74 3.63
CA ILE A 40 -8.68 8.33 4.24
C ILE A 40 -7.61 8.38 3.15
N LYS A 41 -6.63 9.26 3.35
CA LYS A 41 -5.47 9.37 2.45
C LYS A 41 -4.76 8.02 2.39
N SER A 42 -4.47 7.54 1.18
CA SER A 42 -3.79 6.26 0.99
C SER A 42 -2.38 6.31 1.61
N PRO A 43 -2.08 5.47 2.63
CA PRO A 43 -0.73 5.41 3.20
C PRO A 43 0.29 4.88 2.19
N TYR A 44 -0.16 4.07 1.21
CA TYR A 44 0.70 3.50 0.17
C TYR A 44 1.36 4.57 -0.70
N ARG A 45 0.76 5.75 -0.86
CA ARG A 45 1.38 6.84 -1.63
C ARG A 45 2.64 7.37 -0.96
N PHE A 46 2.71 7.33 0.38
CA PHE A 46 3.93 7.64 1.13
C PHE A 46 4.96 6.51 1.06
N LEU A 47 4.51 5.25 1.01
CA LEU A 47 5.40 4.09 0.98
C LEU A 47 6.04 3.85 -0.40
N LYS A 48 5.35 4.18 -1.50
CA LYS A 48 5.77 3.90 -2.88
C LYS A 48 7.04 4.67 -3.33
N GLY A 49 7.46 5.69 -2.59
CA GLY A 49 8.65 6.50 -2.92
C GLY A 49 9.84 6.34 -1.99
N ARG A 50 9.69 5.72 -0.81
CA ARG A 50 10.78 5.62 0.18
C ARG A 50 11.71 4.41 -0.04
N LEU A 51 11.25 3.43 -0.82
CA LEU A 51 11.93 2.16 -1.08
C LEU A 51 12.08 1.90 -2.59
N ASN A 52 12.11 2.95 -3.42
CA ASN A 52 12.47 2.80 -4.83
C ASN A 52 13.99 2.96 -4.97
N ASP A 53 14.74 2.08 -4.31
CA ASP A 53 16.17 1.96 -4.50
C ASP A 53 16.41 0.90 -5.59
N PRO A 54 16.91 1.28 -6.79
CA PRO A 54 17.22 0.33 -7.87
C PRO A 54 18.33 -0.68 -7.52
N SER A 55 19.00 -0.49 -6.39
CA SER A 55 19.98 -1.43 -5.83
C SER A 55 19.35 -2.50 -4.93
N LEU A 56 18.09 -2.31 -4.53
CA LEU A 56 17.33 -3.22 -3.65
C LEU A 56 16.46 -4.20 -4.46
N THR A 57 16.92 -4.56 -5.66
CA THR A 57 16.34 -5.68 -6.41
C THR A 57 16.69 -6.98 -5.69
N TYR A 58 15.73 -7.89 -5.60
CA TYR A 58 15.88 -9.22 -4.98
C TYR A 58 17.18 -9.91 -5.41
N GLU A 59 17.48 -9.86 -6.71
CA GLU A 59 18.69 -10.41 -7.32
C GLU A 59 20.01 -9.87 -6.72
N LYS A 60 20.08 -8.59 -6.34
CA LYS A 60 21.29 -7.99 -5.76
C LYS A 60 21.45 -8.35 -4.28
N VAL A 61 20.34 -8.45 -3.55
CA VAL A 61 20.36 -8.74 -2.11
C VAL A 61 20.58 -10.23 -1.86
N GLU A 62 19.85 -11.11 -2.56
CA GLU A 62 20.09 -12.56 -2.47
C GLU A 62 21.41 -12.97 -3.10
N GLY A 63 21.81 -12.39 -4.24
CA GLY A 63 23.10 -12.73 -4.84
C GLY A 63 24.30 -12.39 -3.95
N ALA A 64 24.22 -11.31 -3.16
CA ALA A 64 25.24 -10.99 -2.15
C ALA A 64 25.18 -11.95 -0.95
N GLY A 65 23.97 -12.34 -0.52
CA GLY A 65 23.76 -13.33 0.53
C GLY A 65 24.31 -14.71 0.15
N ASP A 66 23.95 -15.22 -1.03
CA ASP A 66 24.40 -16.50 -1.57
C ASP A 66 25.92 -16.55 -1.72
N LYS A 67 26.54 -15.44 -2.16
CA LYS A 67 28.00 -15.35 -2.29
C LYS A 67 28.69 -15.47 -0.92
N LEU A 68 28.19 -14.79 0.10
CA LEU A 68 28.73 -14.92 1.47
C LEU A 68 28.49 -16.31 2.06
N LEU A 69 27.36 -16.94 1.72
CA LEU A 69 27.01 -18.29 2.17
C LEU A 69 27.91 -19.34 1.50
N LEU A 70 28.19 -19.19 0.20
CA LEU A 70 29.14 -20.02 -0.54
C LEU A 70 30.58 -19.83 -0.04
N GLU A 71 31.03 -18.59 0.18
CA GLU A 71 32.35 -18.30 0.75
C GLU A 71 32.51 -18.90 2.16
N ALA A 72 31.46 -18.87 2.99
CA ALA A 72 31.47 -19.52 4.30
C ALA A 72 31.51 -21.05 4.21
N LEU A 73 30.80 -21.65 3.24
CA LEU A 73 30.83 -23.10 3.00
C LEU A 73 32.18 -23.58 2.45
N GLU A 74 32.87 -22.77 1.65
CA GLU A 74 34.22 -23.08 1.14
C GLU A 74 35.29 -22.92 2.23
N GLY A 75 35.10 -21.99 3.19
CA GLY A 75 36.00 -21.80 4.33
C GLY A 75 35.96 -22.94 5.36
N ASP A 76 34.79 -23.56 5.58
CA ASP A 76 34.61 -24.67 6.54
C ASP A 76 35.10 -26.03 6.03
N GLY A 77 35.45 -26.13 4.74
CA GLY A 77 35.87 -27.37 4.08
C GLY A 77 37.34 -27.77 4.30
N ASN A 78 38.18 -26.89 4.87
CA ASN A 78 39.63 -27.14 5.00
C ASN A 78 40.08 -27.65 6.38
N ASP A 79 39.19 -27.72 7.37
CA ASP A 79 39.52 -28.11 8.75
C ASP A 79 39.15 -29.58 9.09
N ARG A 80 38.98 -30.45 8.09
CA ARG A 80 38.74 -31.90 8.30
C ARG A 80 39.64 -32.81 7.44
N ALA A 81 40.93 -32.48 7.36
CA ALA A 81 41.98 -33.40 6.88
C ALA A 81 42.64 -34.14 8.06
#